data_AF-A0A7T2VXC0-F1
#
_entry.id   AF-A0A7T2VXC0-F1
#
_cell.length_a   1.000
_cell.length_b   1.000
_cell.length_c   1.000
_cell.angle_alpha   90.00
_cell.angle_beta   90.00
_cell.angle_gamma   90.00
#
_symmetry.space_group_name_H-M   'P 1'
#
loop_
_entity.id
_entity.type
_entity.pdbx_description
1 polymer ?
#
loop_
_entity_poly.entity_id
_entity_poly.type
_entity_poly.pdbx_seq_one_letter_code
_entity_poly.pdbx_strand_id
1 'polypeptide(L)'
;MDKNMTSGKMQSRAAQIQERADALAAATQALYQSFAGYRSPSVPLDACVACCMDPDLEREMRRLPLRCLTEHHFYQYNDAAKSVVQPADEIKYLAPRMLELLAQGARLHHSTELYLDRLGRCEPGSFSSQESAALQGFAQAFFALGLEQWAEPEAGVFQGDEAFSVLLMWDYAGVPLQPLLDHWLTCDSESATLHFVDACFYEFIWDGRCISNAFASDRNGYRATMEQWLSQTSTKNHWARQLLQLAERGPASTWLPSGKRDHQCYPLDERLGAVFDAMAA
;
A
#
# COMPACT_ATOMS: atom_id res chain seq x y z
N MET A 1 36.26 0.81 -18.48
CA MET A 1 35.97 1.42 -17.16
C MET A 1 34.47 1.30 -16.95
N ASP A 2 34.02 0.81 -15.77
CA ASP A 2 32.63 0.93 -15.22
C ASP A 2 32.17 -0.21 -14.31
N LYS A 3 32.95 -1.27 -14.07
CA LYS A 3 32.55 -2.31 -13.09
C LYS A 3 32.46 -1.77 -11.65
N ASN A 4 33.31 -0.81 -11.28
CA ASN A 4 33.31 -0.23 -9.92
C ASN A 4 32.14 0.74 -9.68
N MET A 5 31.65 1.43 -10.71
CA MET A 5 30.56 2.41 -10.57
C MET A 5 29.19 1.73 -10.43
N THR A 6 28.96 0.63 -11.15
CA THR A 6 27.74 -0.18 -11.03
C THR A 6 27.68 -0.91 -9.69
N SER A 7 28.81 -1.43 -9.20
CA SER A 7 28.88 -2.10 -7.90
C SER A 7 28.60 -1.15 -6.72
N GLY A 8 29.04 0.11 -6.79
CA GLY A 8 28.77 1.11 -5.75
C GLY A 8 27.30 1.54 -5.70
N LYS A 9 26.63 1.72 -6.86
CA LYS A 9 25.20 2.05 -6.92
C LYS A 9 24.30 0.92 -6.42
N MET A 10 24.63 -0.33 -6.74
CA MET A 10 23.89 -1.49 -6.23
C MET A 10 24.02 -1.64 -4.71
N GLN A 11 25.22 -1.41 -4.16
CA GLN A 11 25.45 -1.41 -2.70
C GLN A 11 24.67 -0.29 -1.99
N SER A 12 24.60 0.90 -2.59
CA SER A 12 23.80 2.02 -2.07
C SER A 12 22.30 1.72 -2.04
N ARG A 13 21.76 1.07 -3.08
CA ARG A 13 20.34 0.71 -3.14
C ARG A 13 19.98 -0.39 -2.13
N ALA A 14 20.79 -1.44 -2.04
CA ALA A 14 20.55 -2.52 -1.09
C ALA A 14 20.56 -2.00 0.37
N ALA A 15 21.48 -1.08 0.70
CA ALA A 15 21.51 -0.42 2.00
C ALA A 15 20.24 0.41 2.25
N GLN A 16 19.75 1.14 1.25
CA GLN A 16 18.51 1.92 1.36
C GLN A 16 17.28 1.03 1.58
N ILE A 17 17.14 -0.07 0.83
CA ILE A 17 16.05 -1.03 1.01
C ILE A 17 16.11 -1.64 2.41
N GLN A 18 17.29 -2.01 2.90
CA GLN A 18 17.45 -2.54 4.25
C GLN A 18 17.04 -1.52 5.32
N GLU A 19 17.45 -0.26 5.18
CA GLU A 19 17.05 0.81 6.10
C GLU A 19 15.52 0.98 6.13
N ARG A 20 14.85 0.94 4.96
CA ARG A 20 13.39 0.99 4.88
C ARG A 20 12.72 -0.24 5.51
N ALA A 21 13.29 -1.43 5.32
CA ALA A 21 12.82 -2.65 5.94
C ALA A 21 12.94 -2.60 7.48
N ASP A 22 14.06 -2.10 7.99
CA ASP A 22 14.28 -1.90 9.43
C ASP A 22 13.28 -0.88 10.01
N ALA A 23 13.00 0.20 9.27
CA ALA A 23 11.98 1.19 9.65
C ALA A 23 10.57 0.58 9.72
N LEU A 24 10.20 -0.27 8.75
CA LEU A 24 8.92 -0.98 8.75
C LEU A 24 8.83 -1.98 9.91
N ALA A 25 9.92 -2.70 10.21
CA ALA A 25 9.99 -3.59 11.37
C ALA A 25 9.80 -2.81 12.69
N ALA A 26 10.44 -1.64 12.83
CA ALA A 26 10.27 -0.77 13.99
C ALA A 26 8.82 -0.24 14.10
N ALA A 27 8.22 0.18 12.99
CA ALA A 27 6.81 0.61 12.97
C ALA A 27 5.85 -0.52 13.34
N THR A 28 6.16 -1.76 12.93
CA THR A 28 5.41 -2.97 13.32
C THR A 28 5.46 -3.17 14.83
N GLN A 29 6.62 -3.01 15.47
CA GLN A 29 6.72 -3.09 16.94
C GLN A 29 5.95 -1.96 17.63
N ALA A 30 5.96 -0.75 17.07
CA ALA A 30 5.20 0.38 17.61
C ALA A 30 3.68 0.13 17.57
N LEU A 31 3.16 -0.58 16.56
CA LEU A 31 1.77 -1.05 16.55
C LEU A 31 1.49 -1.98 17.73
N TYR A 32 2.30 -3.03 17.90
CA TYR A 32 2.12 -3.96 19.02
C TYR A 32 2.13 -3.27 20.38
N GLN A 33 2.98 -2.26 20.56
CA GLN A 33 3.02 -1.46 21.78
C GLN A 33 1.77 -0.60 21.96
N SER A 34 1.34 0.09 20.91
CA SER A 34 0.19 1.01 20.96
C SER A 34 -1.14 0.28 21.19
N PHE A 35 -1.24 -0.96 20.72
CA PHE A 35 -2.44 -1.79 20.86
C PHE A 35 -2.31 -2.87 21.97
N ALA A 36 -1.26 -2.86 22.78
CA ALA A 36 -1.01 -3.88 23.82
C ALA A 36 -2.11 -3.97 24.90
N GLY A 37 -2.91 -2.91 25.05
CA GLY A 37 -3.99 -2.85 26.03
C GLY A 37 -5.21 -3.72 25.69
N TYR A 38 -5.42 -4.03 24.41
CA TYR A 38 -6.60 -4.77 23.95
C TYR A 38 -6.46 -6.27 24.25
N ARG A 39 -7.61 -6.90 24.52
CA ARG A 39 -7.70 -8.31 24.88
C ARG A 39 -8.28 -9.10 23.74
N SER A 40 -7.96 -10.39 23.69
CA SER A 40 -8.58 -11.30 22.73
C SER A 40 -10.11 -11.25 22.85
N PRO A 41 -10.87 -11.21 21.75
CA PRO A 41 -12.33 -11.17 21.78
C PRO A 41 -12.92 -12.36 22.55
N SER A 42 -13.75 -12.07 23.54
CA SER A 42 -14.44 -13.07 24.36
C SER A 42 -15.76 -13.55 23.72
N VAL A 43 -16.30 -12.76 22.80
CA VAL A 43 -17.51 -13.01 22.01
C VAL A 43 -17.14 -13.41 20.58
N PRO A 44 -18.05 -14.02 19.80
CA PRO A 44 -17.81 -14.29 18.39
C PRO A 44 -17.40 -13.01 17.63
N LEU A 45 -16.47 -13.16 16.68
CA LEU A 45 -16.02 -12.07 15.82
C LEU A 45 -17.15 -11.53 14.94
N ASP A 46 -17.05 -10.28 14.50
CA ASP A 46 -17.95 -9.71 13.49
C ASP A 46 -17.63 -10.23 12.08
N ALA A 47 -17.88 -11.52 11.89
CA ALA A 47 -17.71 -12.23 10.63
C ALA A 47 -18.79 -13.32 10.49
N CYS A 48 -19.38 -13.42 9.30
CA CYS A 48 -20.36 -14.45 9.00
C CYS A 48 -19.72 -15.84 8.93
N VAL A 49 -19.89 -16.63 10.00
CA VAL A 49 -19.45 -18.03 10.05
C VAL A 49 -20.46 -19.02 9.46
N ALA A 50 -21.62 -18.54 8.99
CA ALA A 50 -22.62 -19.40 8.38
C ALA A 50 -22.28 -19.79 6.94
N CYS A 51 -21.60 -18.92 6.20
CA CYS A 51 -21.27 -19.16 4.80
C CYS A 51 -19.96 -18.52 4.31
N CYS A 52 -19.35 -17.59 5.04
CA CYS A 52 -18.18 -16.86 4.55
C CYS A 52 -16.86 -17.28 5.20
N MET A 53 -16.86 -17.46 6.53
CA MET A 53 -15.68 -17.84 7.30
C MET A 53 -15.88 -19.22 7.93
N ASP A 54 -14.84 -20.06 7.93
CA ASP A 54 -14.84 -21.31 8.68
C ASP A 54 -15.03 -21.03 10.20
N PRO A 55 -16.05 -21.61 10.86
CA PRO A 55 -16.26 -21.48 12.29
C PRO A 55 -15.07 -21.90 13.16
N ASP A 56 -14.22 -22.81 12.68
CA ASP A 56 -13.03 -23.24 13.40
C ASP A 56 -11.93 -22.18 13.33
N LEU A 57 -11.74 -21.51 12.17
CA LEU A 57 -10.82 -20.38 12.05
C LEU A 57 -11.25 -19.18 12.89
N GLU A 58 -12.56 -18.88 12.94
CA GLU A 58 -13.09 -17.84 13.82
C GLU A 58 -12.70 -18.11 15.27
N ARG A 59 -12.87 -19.37 15.69
CA ARG A 59 -12.56 -19.80 17.05
C ARG A 59 -11.06 -19.74 17.32
N GLU A 60 -10.23 -20.09 16.35
CA GLU A 60 -8.78 -19.97 16.41
C GLU A 60 -8.35 -18.51 16.57
N MET A 61 -8.92 -17.58 15.78
CA MET A 61 -8.62 -16.15 15.88
C MET A 61 -8.87 -15.56 17.28
N ARG A 62 -9.83 -16.12 18.03
CA ARG A 62 -10.12 -15.70 19.40
C ARG A 62 -9.30 -16.40 20.48
N ARG A 63 -8.72 -17.56 20.19
CA ARG A 63 -8.11 -18.43 21.21
C ARG A 63 -6.61 -18.59 21.09
N LEU A 64 -6.09 -18.58 19.87
CA LEU A 64 -4.67 -18.66 19.64
C LEU A 64 -4.00 -17.36 20.08
N PRO A 65 -2.72 -17.41 20.51
CA PRO A 65 -1.92 -16.20 20.66
C PRO A 65 -1.95 -15.40 19.36
N LEU A 66 -2.11 -14.08 19.46
CA LEU A 66 -2.26 -13.20 18.30
C LEU A 66 -1.19 -13.42 17.22
N ARG A 67 0.07 -13.67 17.62
CA ARG A 67 1.18 -13.94 16.68
C ARG A 67 1.11 -15.28 15.95
N CYS A 68 0.26 -16.20 16.39
CA CYS A 68 0.04 -17.48 15.73
C CYS A 68 -1.00 -17.40 14.61
N LEU A 69 -1.76 -16.30 14.50
CA LEU A 69 -2.70 -16.11 13.41
C LEU A 69 -1.95 -15.92 12.09
N THR A 70 -2.49 -16.49 11.02
CA THR A 70 -1.84 -16.57 9.70
C THR A 70 -2.59 -15.77 8.64
N GLU A 71 -1.99 -15.64 7.46
CA GLU A 71 -2.66 -15.11 6.27
C GLU A 71 -4.05 -15.72 6.08
N HIS A 72 -4.19 -17.05 6.18
CA HIS A 72 -5.45 -17.74 5.96
C HIS A 72 -6.57 -17.28 6.91
N HIS A 73 -6.23 -16.99 8.16
CA HIS A 73 -7.18 -16.48 9.14
C HIS A 73 -7.70 -15.10 8.71
N PHE A 74 -6.78 -14.19 8.38
CA PHE A 74 -7.13 -12.82 8.02
C PHE A 74 -7.80 -12.71 6.65
N TYR A 75 -7.40 -13.55 5.68
CA TYR A 75 -8.04 -13.62 4.38
C TYR A 75 -9.53 -13.95 4.52
N GLN A 76 -9.88 -15.04 5.22
CA GLN A 76 -11.30 -15.39 5.41
C GLN A 76 -12.03 -14.37 6.28
N TYR A 77 -11.38 -13.87 7.33
CA TYR A 77 -11.97 -12.84 8.18
C TYR A 77 -12.29 -11.57 7.39
N ASN A 78 -11.39 -11.09 6.54
CA ASN A 78 -11.62 -9.88 5.75
C ASN A 78 -12.60 -10.11 4.60
N ASP A 79 -12.61 -11.27 3.95
CA ASP A 79 -13.58 -11.59 2.89
C ASP A 79 -15.00 -11.85 3.46
N ALA A 80 -15.12 -12.13 4.77
CA ALA A 80 -16.41 -12.46 5.35
C ALA A 80 -17.42 -11.31 5.37
N ALA A 81 -18.69 -11.63 5.14
CA ALA A 81 -19.79 -10.69 5.40
C ALA A 81 -19.73 -10.23 6.87
N LYS A 82 -19.92 -8.93 7.07
CA LYS A 82 -19.62 -8.21 8.31
C LYS A 82 -20.59 -7.05 8.51
N SER A 83 -20.66 -6.51 9.73
CA SER A 83 -21.46 -5.33 10.02
C SER A 83 -20.90 -4.08 9.33
N VAL A 84 -21.77 -3.10 9.02
CA VAL A 84 -21.34 -1.84 8.41
C VAL A 84 -20.36 -1.09 9.32
N VAL A 85 -20.66 -1.05 10.61
CA VAL A 85 -19.78 -0.51 11.65
C VAL A 85 -19.06 -1.66 12.34
N GLN A 86 -17.74 -1.57 12.46
CA GLN A 86 -16.88 -2.61 13.02
C GLN A 86 -16.65 -2.42 14.53
N PRO A 87 -16.63 -3.49 15.33
CA PRO A 87 -16.33 -3.40 16.75
C PRO A 87 -14.88 -2.97 16.99
N ALA A 88 -14.68 -1.76 17.53
CA ALA A 88 -13.34 -1.18 17.66
C ALA A 88 -12.37 -2.07 18.47
N ASP A 89 -12.78 -2.63 19.61
CA ASP A 89 -11.89 -3.46 20.44
C ASP A 89 -11.42 -4.74 19.70
N GLU A 90 -12.27 -5.34 18.87
CA GLU A 90 -11.92 -6.48 18.02
C GLU A 90 -10.86 -6.09 17.00
N ILE A 91 -11.12 -5.01 16.25
CA ILE A 91 -10.20 -4.52 15.23
C ILE A 91 -8.87 -4.11 15.85
N LYS A 92 -8.89 -3.41 16.98
CA LYS A 92 -7.69 -2.95 17.67
C LYS A 92 -6.85 -4.10 18.24
N TYR A 93 -7.48 -5.18 18.70
CA TYR A 93 -6.75 -6.39 19.09
C TYR A 93 -6.09 -7.07 17.88
N LEU A 94 -6.79 -7.16 16.75
CA LEU A 94 -6.32 -7.88 15.56
C LEU A 94 -5.34 -7.09 14.68
N ALA A 95 -5.43 -5.75 14.69
CA ALA A 95 -4.70 -4.86 13.80
C ALA A 95 -3.17 -5.06 13.79
N PRO A 96 -2.47 -5.21 14.94
CA PRO A 96 -1.02 -5.39 14.94
C PRO A 96 -0.56 -6.60 14.14
N ARG A 97 -1.28 -7.73 14.24
CA ARG A 97 -0.93 -8.93 13.49
C ARG A 97 -1.33 -8.83 12.02
N MET A 98 -2.48 -8.23 11.74
CA MET A 98 -2.92 -7.99 10.36
C MET A 98 -1.87 -7.15 9.61
N LEU A 99 -1.41 -6.06 10.22
CA LEU A 99 -0.41 -5.18 9.63
C LEU A 99 0.99 -5.82 9.60
N GLU A 100 1.37 -6.61 10.61
CA GLU A 100 2.59 -7.41 10.55
C GLU A 100 2.59 -8.40 9.37
N LEU A 101 1.46 -9.08 9.13
CA LEU A 101 1.28 -9.97 7.97
C LEU A 101 1.34 -9.19 6.66
N LEU A 102 0.70 -8.03 6.58
CA LEU A 102 0.80 -7.13 5.42
C LEU A 102 2.27 -6.77 5.11
N ALA A 103 3.05 -6.40 6.12
CA ALA A 103 4.48 -6.12 5.98
C ALA A 103 5.31 -7.35 5.55
N GLN A 104 4.80 -8.56 5.81
CA GLN A 104 5.42 -9.83 5.39
C GLN A 104 5.01 -10.25 3.97
N GLY A 105 4.23 -9.42 3.26
CA GLY A 105 3.68 -9.75 1.96
C GLY A 105 2.65 -10.88 2.07
N ALA A 106 1.74 -10.79 3.03
CA ALA A 106 0.59 -11.67 3.10
C ALA A 106 -0.59 -11.11 2.30
N ARG A 107 -1.33 -11.98 1.61
CA ARG A 107 -2.59 -11.64 0.94
C ARG A 107 -3.74 -11.67 1.94
N LEU A 108 -4.28 -10.51 2.30
CA LEU A 108 -5.26 -10.38 3.38
C LEU A 108 -6.71 -10.27 2.92
N HIS A 109 -6.97 -10.22 1.62
CA HIS A 109 -8.30 -10.16 0.99
C HIS A 109 -8.15 -10.51 -0.50
N HIS A 110 -9.25 -10.71 -1.21
CA HIS A 110 -9.20 -10.94 -2.67
C HIS A 110 -8.80 -9.70 -3.50
N SER A 111 -8.90 -8.50 -2.92
CA SER A 111 -8.60 -7.21 -3.56
C SER A 111 -7.85 -6.31 -2.61
N THR A 112 -6.71 -5.79 -3.05
CA THR A 112 -5.72 -5.04 -2.23
C THR A 112 -6.30 -3.80 -1.57
N GLU A 113 -7.16 -3.08 -2.29
CA GLU A 113 -7.87 -1.89 -1.81
C GLU A 113 -8.69 -2.15 -0.53
N LEU A 114 -9.11 -3.40 -0.33
CA LEU A 114 -10.02 -3.78 0.76
C LEU A 114 -9.32 -4.50 1.92
N TYR A 115 -8.00 -4.69 1.87
CA TYR A 115 -7.25 -5.41 2.92
C TYR A 115 -7.48 -4.85 4.32
N LEU A 116 -7.68 -3.52 4.40
CA LEU A 116 -7.76 -2.76 5.65
C LEU A 116 -9.13 -2.08 5.85
N ASP A 117 -10.13 -2.41 5.03
CA ASP A 117 -11.48 -1.81 5.09
C ASP A 117 -12.11 -1.90 6.49
N ARG A 118 -11.84 -2.98 7.24
CA ARG A 118 -12.33 -3.13 8.61
C ARG A 118 -11.80 -2.05 9.58
N LEU A 119 -10.59 -1.52 9.36
CA LEU A 119 -10.03 -0.44 10.18
C LEU A 119 -10.84 0.85 10.03
N GLY A 120 -11.13 1.28 8.80
CA GLY A 120 -11.86 2.52 8.55
C GLY A 120 -13.36 2.46 8.83
N ARG A 121 -13.91 1.26 9.07
CA ARG A 121 -15.31 1.06 9.48
C ARG A 121 -15.54 1.11 10.99
N CYS A 122 -14.50 1.33 11.79
CA CYS A 122 -14.70 1.62 13.21
C CYS A 122 -15.37 3.00 13.38
N GLU A 123 -16.14 3.19 14.46
CA GLU A 123 -16.78 4.49 14.75
C GLU A 123 -15.74 5.63 14.77
N PRO A 124 -16.05 6.83 14.23
CA PRO A 124 -15.15 7.98 14.28
C PRO A 124 -14.72 8.30 15.72
N GLY A 125 -13.42 8.54 15.92
CA GLY A 125 -12.87 8.79 17.25
C GLY A 125 -12.64 7.52 18.09
N SER A 126 -12.87 6.33 17.54
CA SER A 126 -12.55 5.08 18.22
C SER A 126 -11.06 4.97 18.53
N PHE A 127 -10.18 5.46 17.64
CA PHE A 127 -8.73 5.39 17.82
C PHE A 127 -8.21 6.58 18.63
N SER A 128 -7.34 6.30 19.60
CA SER A 128 -6.62 7.36 20.32
C SER A 128 -5.59 8.03 19.41
N SER A 129 -5.14 9.23 19.77
CA SER A 129 -4.08 9.91 19.01
C SER A 129 -2.79 9.09 18.89
N GLN A 130 -2.47 8.29 19.91
CA GLN A 130 -1.31 7.38 19.88
C GLN A 130 -1.51 6.25 18.87
N GLU A 131 -2.69 5.63 18.87
CA GLU A 131 -3.03 4.54 17.94
C GLU A 131 -3.06 5.05 16.49
N SER A 132 -3.69 6.21 16.25
CA SER A 132 -3.70 6.85 14.93
C SER A 132 -2.30 7.20 14.46
N ALA A 133 -1.43 7.70 15.35
CA ALA A 133 -0.03 7.99 15.01
C ALA A 133 0.76 6.71 14.67
N ALA A 134 0.51 5.60 15.38
CA ALA A 134 1.15 4.32 15.09
C ALA A 134 0.70 3.76 13.73
N LEU A 135 -0.59 3.84 13.41
CA LEU A 135 -1.14 3.46 12.10
C LEU A 135 -0.53 4.32 10.98
N GLN A 136 -0.47 5.64 11.16
CA GLN A 136 0.15 6.55 10.19
C GLN A 136 1.63 6.23 9.97
N GLY A 137 2.40 6.01 11.05
CA GLY A 137 3.82 5.69 10.97
C GLY A 137 4.08 4.36 10.27
N PHE A 138 3.24 3.36 10.51
CA PHE A 138 3.29 2.09 9.77
C PHE A 138 2.97 2.29 8.29
N ALA A 139 1.89 3.00 7.96
CA ALA A 139 1.51 3.27 6.58
C ALA A 139 2.62 3.98 5.80
N GLN A 140 3.27 4.98 6.42
CA GLN A 140 4.42 5.66 5.83
C GLN A 140 5.61 4.73 5.60
N ALA A 141 5.99 3.92 6.60
CA ALA A 141 7.11 2.99 6.46
C ALA A 141 6.86 1.91 5.41
N PHE A 142 5.63 1.37 5.36
CA PHE A 142 5.19 0.39 4.38
C PHE A 142 5.24 0.96 2.96
N PHE A 143 4.64 2.14 2.77
CA PHE A 143 4.62 2.80 1.47
C PHE A 143 6.03 3.18 1.00
N ALA A 144 6.86 3.71 1.91
CA ALA A 144 8.26 4.05 1.62
C ALA A 144 9.09 2.84 1.17
N LEU A 145 8.93 1.69 1.83
CA LEU A 145 9.61 0.46 1.41
C LEU A 145 9.10 -0.02 0.04
N GLY A 146 7.78 -0.06 -0.15
CA GLY A 146 7.17 -0.50 -1.40
C GLY A 146 7.63 0.31 -2.61
N LEU A 147 7.75 1.64 -2.46
CA LEU A 147 8.27 2.52 -3.52
C LEU A 147 9.71 2.17 -3.98
N GLU A 148 10.51 1.49 -3.15
CA GLU A 148 11.88 1.08 -3.49
C GLU A 148 11.96 -0.33 -4.13
N GLN A 149 10.85 -1.07 -4.12
CA GLN A 149 10.77 -2.49 -4.52
C GLN A 149 10.13 -2.73 -5.90
N TRP A 150 10.31 -1.82 -6.85
CA TRP A 150 9.78 -1.96 -8.22
C TRP A 150 10.20 -3.27 -8.92
N ALA A 151 11.47 -3.67 -8.75
CA ALA A 151 12.06 -4.81 -9.44
C ALA A 151 11.65 -6.17 -8.86
N GLU A 152 10.90 -6.17 -7.74
CA GLU A 152 10.50 -7.35 -6.98
C GLU A 152 8.97 -7.43 -6.90
N PRO A 153 8.25 -7.54 -8.03
CA PRO A 153 6.79 -7.41 -8.03
C PRO A 153 6.11 -8.44 -7.11
N GLU A 154 6.56 -9.70 -7.11
CA GLU A 154 5.93 -10.75 -6.30
C GLU A 154 6.47 -10.85 -4.87
N ALA A 155 7.64 -10.27 -4.60
CA ALA A 155 8.34 -10.41 -3.30
C ALA A 155 8.34 -9.11 -2.48
N GLY A 156 8.07 -7.97 -3.12
CA GLY A 156 7.95 -6.68 -2.46
C GLY A 156 6.64 -6.53 -1.71
N VAL A 157 6.58 -5.55 -0.81
CA VAL A 157 5.41 -5.36 0.08
C VAL A 157 4.14 -4.93 -0.66
N PHE A 158 4.24 -4.39 -1.88
CA PHE A 158 3.08 -4.11 -2.74
C PHE A 158 2.57 -5.32 -3.51
N GLN A 159 3.29 -6.45 -3.49
CA GLN A 159 2.88 -7.71 -4.12
C GLN A 159 2.46 -7.64 -5.60
N GLY A 160 2.90 -6.61 -6.31
CA GLY A 160 2.67 -6.41 -7.74
C GLY A 160 1.58 -5.40 -8.03
N ASP A 161 0.81 -5.00 -7.03
CA ASP A 161 -0.24 -3.99 -7.15
C ASP A 161 0.33 -2.58 -7.41
N GLU A 162 -0.50 -1.75 -8.03
CA GLU A 162 -0.22 -0.36 -8.30
C GLU A 162 -0.19 0.46 -7.00
N ALA A 163 0.66 1.48 -6.98
CA ALA A 163 0.79 2.33 -5.81
C ALA A 163 -0.50 3.13 -5.48
N PHE A 164 -1.37 3.39 -6.45
CA PHE A 164 -2.66 4.06 -6.22
C PHE A 164 -3.66 3.10 -5.55
N SER A 165 -3.78 1.85 -5.98
CA SER A 165 -4.50 0.80 -5.24
C SER A 165 -4.01 0.66 -3.78
N VAL A 166 -2.71 0.74 -3.53
CA VAL A 166 -2.16 0.74 -2.16
C VAL A 166 -2.55 2.01 -1.38
N LEU A 167 -2.55 3.19 -2.00
CA LEU A 167 -3.05 4.41 -1.35
C LEU A 167 -4.55 4.31 -1.05
N LEU A 168 -5.33 3.71 -1.93
CA LEU A 168 -6.75 3.46 -1.71
C LEU A 168 -6.98 2.49 -0.54
N MET A 169 -6.15 1.45 -0.39
CA MET A 169 -6.17 0.59 0.80
C MET A 169 -6.00 1.38 2.10
N TRP A 170 -5.08 2.37 2.12
CA TRP A 170 -4.89 3.24 3.28
C TRP A 170 -6.05 4.22 3.51
N ASP A 171 -6.68 4.70 2.43
CA ASP A 171 -7.91 5.50 2.52
C ASP A 171 -9.07 4.68 3.12
N TYR A 172 -9.23 3.42 2.71
CA TYR A 172 -10.16 2.47 3.32
C TYR A 172 -9.85 2.21 4.79
N ALA A 173 -8.58 2.24 5.20
CA ALA A 173 -8.18 2.13 6.59
C ALA A 173 -8.46 3.41 7.42
N GLY A 174 -8.86 4.52 6.78
CA GLY A 174 -9.03 5.82 7.42
C GLY A 174 -7.71 6.53 7.74
N VAL A 175 -6.60 6.14 7.10
CA VAL A 175 -5.29 6.78 7.26
C VAL A 175 -5.19 8.00 6.34
N PRO A 176 -4.81 9.19 6.85
CA PRO A 176 -4.54 10.35 6.02
C PRO A 176 -3.50 10.09 4.93
N LEU A 177 -3.85 10.39 3.67
CA LEU A 177 -2.97 10.14 2.53
C LEU A 177 -1.89 11.20 2.31
N GLN A 178 -2.14 12.45 2.72
CA GLN A 178 -1.21 13.56 2.45
C GLN A 178 0.25 13.25 2.87
N PRO A 179 0.52 12.67 4.05
CA PRO A 179 1.89 12.34 4.43
C PRO A 179 2.56 11.25 3.57
N LEU A 180 1.78 10.38 2.93
CA LEU A 180 2.29 9.35 2.00
C LEU A 180 2.59 9.98 0.64
N LEU A 181 1.69 10.85 0.16
CA LEU A 181 1.87 11.61 -1.08
C LEU A 181 3.06 12.58 -1.00
N ASP A 182 3.20 13.29 0.13
CA ASP A 182 4.34 14.17 0.40
C ASP A 182 5.65 13.37 0.41
N HIS A 183 5.65 12.18 1.03
CA HIS A 183 6.82 11.32 1.02
C HIS A 183 7.21 10.92 -0.41
N TRP A 184 6.23 10.52 -1.24
CA TRP A 184 6.49 10.13 -2.62
C TRP A 184 7.15 11.26 -3.43
N LEU A 185 6.69 12.50 -3.25
CA LEU A 185 7.30 13.69 -3.88
C LEU A 185 8.73 14.00 -3.40
N THR A 186 9.18 13.38 -2.33
CA THR A 186 10.57 13.48 -1.83
C THR A 186 11.43 12.27 -2.21
N CYS A 187 10.84 11.23 -2.80
CA CYS A 187 11.55 10.04 -3.23
C CYS A 187 12.07 10.20 -4.67
N ASP A 188 13.35 10.57 -4.79
CA ASP A 188 14.04 10.70 -6.08
C ASP A 188 14.54 9.37 -6.67
N SER A 189 14.08 8.23 -6.13
CA SER A 189 14.49 6.92 -6.63
C SER A 189 13.83 6.61 -7.97
N GLU A 190 14.59 5.93 -8.84
CA GLU A 190 14.07 5.42 -10.10
C GLU A 190 12.86 4.50 -9.87
N SER A 191 12.91 3.68 -8.83
CA SER A 191 11.83 2.78 -8.42
C SER A 191 10.54 3.57 -8.12
N ALA A 192 10.63 4.64 -7.32
CA ALA A 192 9.47 5.47 -6.99
C ALA A 192 8.88 6.16 -8.23
N THR A 193 9.72 6.57 -9.18
CA THR A 193 9.27 7.16 -10.45
C THR A 193 8.56 6.12 -11.33
N LEU A 194 9.05 4.88 -11.39
CA LEU A 194 8.42 3.81 -12.16
C LEU A 194 7.07 3.40 -11.56
N HIS A 195 6.96 3.33 -10.23
CA HIS A 195 5.66 3.15 -9.56
C HIS A 195 4.67 4.26 -9.91
N PHE A 196 5.15 5.51 -10.05
CA PHE A 196 4.28 6.63 -10.40
C PHE A 196 3.77 6.49 -11.83
N VAL A 197 4.64 6.10 -12.76
CA VAL A 197 4.28 5.85 -14.17
C VAL A 197 3.22 4.75 -14.27
N ASP A 198 3.43 3.64 -13.58
CA ASP A 198 2.51 2.49 -13.56
C ASP A 198 1.12 2.93 -13.07
N ALA A 199 1.06 3.48 -11.85
CA ALA A 199 -0.20 3.85 -11.22
C ALA A 199 -0.92 4.98 -11.98
N CYS A 200 -0.20 6.03 -12.40
CA CYS A 200 -0.78 7.15 -13.12
C CYS A 200 -1.30 6.76 -14.51
N PHE A 201 -0.60 5.87 -15.22
CA PHE A 201 -1.06 5.41 -16.52
C PHE A 201 -2.38 4.65 -16.41
N TYR A 202 -2.42 3.60 -15.59
CA TYR A 202 -3.57 2.70 -15.51
C TYR A 202 -4.76 3.29 -14.77
N GLU A 203 -4.53 3.98 -13.66
CA GLU A 203 -5.62 4.41 -12.78
C GLU A 203 -6.06 5.87 -13.00
N PHE A 204 -5.33 6.66 -13.81
CA PHE A 204 -5.69 8.05 -14.06
C PHE A 204 -5.78 8.39 -15.56
N ILE A 205 -4.75 8.10 -16.34
CA ILE A 205 -4.71 8.53 -17.76
C ILE A 205 -5.61 7.68 -18.64
N TRP A 206 -5.60 6.36 -18.42
CA TRP A 206 -6.30 5.37 -19.24
C TRP A 206 -7.78 5.70 -19.42
N ASP A 207 -8.44 6.21 -18.37
CA ASP A 207 -9.87 6.56 -18.37
C ASP A 207 -10.12 8.07 -18.54
N GLY A 208 -9.20 8.80 -19.18
CA GLY A 208 -9.43 10.21 -19.53
C GLY A 208 -9.10 11.21 -18.41
N ARG A 209 -8.06 10.93 -17.60
CA ARG A 209 -7.56 11.80 -16.51
C ARG A 209 -8.56 11.92 -15.36
N CYS A 210 -9.15 10.81 -14.99
CA CYS A 210 -9.95 10.65 -13.78
C CYS A 210 -9.55 9.36 -13.06
N ILE A 211 -9.71 9.32 -11.75
CA ILE A 211 -9.41 8.10 -10.99
C ILE A 211 -10.49 7.05 -11.29
N SER A 212 -10.08 5.93 -11.90
CA SER A 212 -10.97 4.91 -12.50
C SER A 212 -10.99 3.55 -11.79
N ASN A 213 -10.24 3.40 -10.69
CA ASN A 213 -10.26 2.17 -9.89
C ASN A 213 -11.70 1.83 -9.46
N ALA A 214 -12.13 0.58 -9.66
CA ALA A 214 -13.50 0.14 -9.39
C ALA A 214 -13.91 0.33 -7.92
N PHE A 215 -12.95 0.14 -6.99
CA PHE A 215 -13.13 0.35 -5.55
C PHE A 215 -13.03 1.83 -5.14
N ALA A 216 -12.69 2.74 -6.06
CA ALA A 216 -12.71 4.18 -5.81
C ALA A 216 -14.06 4.83 -6.14
N SER A 217 -15.00 4.10 -6.75
CA SER A 217 -16.23 4.67 -7.34
C SER A 217 -17.12 5.41 -6.33
N ASP A 218 -17.22 4.92 -5.10
CA ASP A 218 -17.95 5.56 -3.99
C ASP A 218 -17.03 6.35 -3.04
N ARG A 219 -15.72 6.34 -3.29
CA ARG A 219 -14.68 7.01 -2.49
C ARG A 219 -14.38 8.41 -3.02
N ASN A 220 -15.39 9.29 -3.01
CA ASN A 220 -15.25 10.66 -3.52
C ASN A 220 -14.11 11.46 -2.87
N GLY A 221 -13.84 11.25 -1.58
CA GLY A 221 -12.74 11.90 -0.86
C GLY A 221 -11.36 11.48 -1.38
N TYR A 222 -11.16 10.19 -1.62
CA TYR A 222 -9.95 9.65 -2.25
C TYR A 222 -9.75 10.23 -3.64
N ARG A 223 -10.77 10.11 -4.51
CA ARG A 223 -10.71 10.61 -5.89
C ARG A 223 -10.37 12.09 -5.93
N ALA A 224 -11.05 12.91 -5.14
CA ALA A 224 -10.78 14.34 -5.06
C ALA A 224 -9.33 14.63 -4.58
N THR A 225 -8.85 13.91 -3.57
CA THR A 225 -7.48 14.07 -3.04
C THR A 225 -6.45 13.75 -4.12
N MET A 226 -6.60 12.63 -4.82
CA MET A 226 -5.67 12.20 -5.87
C MET A 226 -5.72 13.11 -7.09
N GLU A 227 -6.91 13.46 -7.59
CA GLU A 227 -7.08 14.36 -8.74
C GLU A 227 -6.56 15.78 -8.43
N GLN A 228 -6.78 16.27 -7.21
CA GLN A 228 -6.18 17.52 -6.75
C GLN A 228 -4.65 17.43 -6.69
N TRP A 229 -4.10 16.36 -6.09
CA TRP A 229 -2.66 16.17 -6.01
C TRP A 229 -2.01 16.11 -7.40
N LEU A 230 -2.59 15.37 -8.35
CA LEU A 230 -2.10 15.24 -9.73
C LEU A 230 -2.26 16.52 -10.56
N SER A 231 -3.22 17.38 -10.23
CA SER A 231 -3.44 18.65 -10.93
C SER A 231 -2.59 19.80 -10.40
N GLN A 232 -2.01 19.68 -9.20
CA GLN A 232 -1.13 20.69 -8.62
C GLN A 232 0.11 20.92 -9.49
N THR A 233 0.40 22.19 -9.78
CA THR A 233 1.57 22.59 -10.60
C THR A 233 2.90 22.11 -10.00
N SER A 234 3.03 22.09 -8.67
CA SER A 234 4.22 21.56 -7.99
C SER A 234 4.42 20.06 -8.25
N THR A 235 3.36 19.26 -8.14
CA THR A 235 3.36 17.82 -8.39
C THR A 235 3.71 17.53 -9.85
N LYS A 236 3.03 18.20 -10.78
CA LYS A 236 3.29 18.10 -12.22
C LYS A 236 4.75 18.40 -12.56
N ASN A 237 5.26 19.53 -12.08
CA ASN A 237 6.65 19.93 -12.31
C ASN A 237 7.67 18.97 -11.70
N HIS A 238 7.38 18.40 -10.53
CA HIS A 238 8.22 17.39 -9.92
C HIS A 238 8.30 16.14 -10.82
N TRP A 239 7.17 15.56 -11.18
CA TRP A 239 7.14 14.33 -11.97
C TRP A 239 7.65 14.51 -13.39
N ALA A 240 7.31 15.62 -14.07
CA ALA A 240 7.88 15.93 -15.38
C ALA A 240 9.41 15.98 -15.35
N ARG A 241 10.01 16.53 -14.28
CA ARG A 241 11.46 16.54 -14.08
C ARG A 241 12.02 15.14 -13.85
N GLN A 242 11.41 14.34 -12.99
CA GLN A 242 11.87 12.96 -12.74
C GLN A 242 11.82 12.11 -14.01
N LEU A 243 10.75 12.25 -14.80
CA LEU A 243 10.57 11.54 -16.06
C LEU A 243 11.60 11.95 -17.12
N LEU A 244 11.92 13.24 -17.23
CA LEU A 244 13.02 13.70 -18.11
C LEU A 244 14.36 13.09 -17.70
N GLN A 245 14.69 13.12 -16.41
CA GLN A 245 15.93 12.53 -15.91
C GLN A 245 15.99 11.02 -16.14
N LEU A 246 14.85 10.34 -16.00
CA LEU A 246 14.71 8.91 -16.26
C LEU A 246 14.92 8.60 -17.75
N ALA A 247 14.32 9.38 -18.64
CA ALA A 247 14.47 9.25 -20.09
C ALA A 247 15.91 9.51 -20.56
N GLU A 248 16.58 10.53 -20.01
CA GLU A 248 17.98 10.85 -20.32
C GLU A 248 18.96 9.74 -19.93
N ARG A 249 18.69 9.05 -18.80
CA ARG A 249 19.52 7.93 -18.33
C ARG A 249 19.35 6.68 -19.19
N GLY A 250 18.19 6.52 -19.83
CA GLY A 250 17.83 5.33 -20.59
C GLY A 250 17.45 4.14 -19.71
N PRO A 251 16.95 3.05 -20.31
CA PRO A 251 16.43 1.90 -19.57
C PRO A 251 17.51 1.20 -18.75
N ALA A 252 17.23 0.94 -17.48
CA ALA A 252 18.08 0.13 -16.59
C ALA A 252 17.66 -1.34 -16.61
N SER A 253 18.57 -2.25 -16.23
CA SER A 253 18.26 -3.70 -16.11
C SER A 253 17.22 -4.02 -15.03
N THR A 254 16.92 -3.04 -14.17
CA THR A 254 15.92 -3.09 -13.09
C THR A 254 14.52 -2.73 -13.56
N TRP A 255 14.36 -2.23 -14.79
CA TRP A 255 13.06 -1.97 -15.37
C TRP A 255 12.48 -3.31 -15.79
N LEU A 256 11.32 -3.66 -15.23
CA LEU A 256 10.62 -4.87 -15.62
C LEU A 256 10.25 -4.80 -17.11
N PRO A 257 10.47 -5.89 -17.89
CA PRO A 257 10.01 -5.94 -19.27
C PRO A 257 8.50 -5.73 -19.38
N SER A 258 8.06 -5.22 -20.53
CA SER A 258 6.64 -5.17 -20.88
C SER A 258 6.00 -6.56 -20.71
N GLY A 259 4.84 -6.60 -20.03
CA GLY A 259 4.05 -7.82 -19.86
C GLY A 259 4.37 -8.70 -18.64
N LYS A 260 5.22 -8.26 -17.69
CA LYS A 260 5.39 -8.96 -16.40
C LYS A 260 4.42 -8.53 -15.29
N ARG A 261 3.78 -7.37 -15.41
CA ARG A 261 2.77 -6.88 -14.46
C ARG A 261 1.35 -6.94 -14.97
N ASP A 262 1.13 -7.14 -16.27
CA ASP A 262 -0.16 -6.78 -16.83
C ASP A 262 -0.55 -7.61 -18.06
N HIS A 263 -1.86 -7.79 -18.20
CA HIS A 263 -2.50 -8.46 -19.32
C HIS A 263 -2.23 -7.72 -20.65
N GLN A 264 -1.09 -8.02 -21.28
CA GLN A 264 -0.75 -7.84 -22.71
C GLN A 264 -0.80 -6.46 -23.40
N CYS A 265 -1.27 -5.34 -22.81
CA CYS A 265 -1.62 -4.19 -23.68
C CYS A 265 -0.59 -3.07 -23.89
N TYR A 266 0.26 -2.67 -22.91
CA TYR A 266 1.06 -1.42 -23.04
C TYR A 266 2.56 -1.53 -22.65
N PRO A 267 3.49 -1.26 -23.59
CA PRO A 267 4.93 -1.13 -23.31
C PRO A 267 5.28 0.00 -22.34
N LEU A 268 6.39 -0.15 -21.60
CA LEU A 268 6.81 0.83 -20.58
C LEU A 268 7.13 2.21 -21.17
N ASP A 269 7.73 2.26 -22.36
CA ASP A 269 8.03 3.49 -23.09
C ASP A 269 6.76 4.25 -23.50
N GLU A 270 5.72 3.54 -23.92
CA GLU A 270 4.41 4.15 -24.21
C GLU A 270 3.78 4.76 -22.95
N ARG A 271 3.83 4.03 -21.83
CA ARG A 271 3.32 4.51 -20.54
C ARG A 271 4.10 5.72 -20.04
N LEU A 272 5.43 5.69 -20.13
CA LEU A 272 6.30 6.82 -19.80
C LEU A 272 5.94 8.06 -20.61
N GLY A 273 5.76 7.92 -21.93
CA GLY A 273 5.38 9.02 -22.81
C GLY A 273 4.04 9.63 -22.45
N ALA A 274 3.01 8.80 -22.28
CA ALA A 274 1.67 9.25 -21.91
C ALA A 274 1.65 9.98 -20.56
N VAL A 275 2.37 9.47 -19.56
CA VAL A 275 2.48 10.11 -18.24
C VAL A 275 3.26 11.41 -18.32
N PHE A 276 4.35 11.47 -19.09
CA PHE A 276 5.10 12.70 -19.30
C PHE A 276 4.23 13.80 -19.93
N ASP A 277 3.50 13.48 -21.00
CA ASP A 277 2.60 14.42 -21.66
C ASP A 277 1.48 14.91 -20.72
N ALA A 278 0.98 14.04 -19.84
CA ALA A 278 -0.02 14.42 -18.84
C ALA A 278 0.54 15.37 -17.77
N MET A 279 1.80 15.18 -17.34
CA MET A 279 2.44 16.00 -16.32
C MET A 279 3.04 17.29 -16.87
N ALA A 280 3.40 17.34 -18.15
CA ALA A 280 3.96 18.53 -18.81
C ALA A 280 2.88 19.51 -19.32
N ALA A 281 1.62 19.08 -19.40
CA ALA A 281 0.46 19.88 -19.79
C ALA A 281 -0.11 20.73 -18.65
#